data_AF-A0AA88TWC3-F1
#
_entry.id   AF-A0AA88TWC3-F1
#
_cell.length_a   1.000
_cell.length_b   1.000
_cell.length_c   1.000
_cell.angle_alpha   90.00
_cell.angle_beta   90.00
_cell.angle_gamma   90.00
#
_symmetry.space_group_name_H-M   'P 1'
#
loop_
_entity.id
_entity.type
_entity.pdbx_description
1 polymer ?
#
loop_
_entity_poly.entity_id
_entity_poly.type
_entity_poly.pdbx_seq_one_letter_code
_entity_poly.pdbx_strand_id
1 'polypeptide(L)'
;MSQRCLMLVAICIMVFSTEAFSGEDVWKAVGETVSFRPTNINPPFTSIIWKQRSSSDVVKVIEWDIDDGISTPYPRFKDITTLDEKTGQITITNLALMHSGLYTIDINSKEQEQKYTLEVLALVPKPVIKIEKSSNSEVVYLICEYNEAIIWKNSAGETLKGSKNHLPGEFITVEKQGNPENFYTCTLKNAVSEKTSDPVYERDLFEDQIKAVGDTVSFRPTSINPPFTSIIWKHRSGSDVIKAIEWDIDDGYSTPNPRFKDITTLDEKTGHITITNLALIHSGVYTIDINSKEQEERFNLKVMDQIKAVGETVSFGPTNINPPFTSIIWKHRSGSDVVKAIEWDKDDGFSTPNPRFKDITTLDEKTGQITITNLTLLHSGVYTIDINSKEQEQRFTLKVEKPVPKPEIEIERSSNPDVVFLRCRYNETIIWKNAAGETLKGFKDHLKGEFITVEKQRNPENFYTCTLKNDVSEKTSDPVYERDLFKGSNGGLIAGIIILVIILIVAILICVYLLLEPVYNRVNKICPCLQALLDRIGCCTKRRKEYNLASTDNEMGSGSSSQGQKSGEETPALAE
;
A
#
# COMPACT_ATOMS: atom_id res chain seq x y z
N MET A 1 -40.42 -62.58 46.25
CA MET A 1 -41.08 -61.38 45.68
C MET A 1 -40.65 -60.20 46.52
N SER A 2 -40.21 -59.04 46.03
CA SER A 2 -39.56 -58.62 44.80
C SER A 2 -39.08 -57.19 45.12
N GLN A 3 -37.86 -56.88 44.68
CA GLN A 3 -37.40 -55.53 44.30
C GLN A 3 -37.62 -54.36 45.27
N ARG A 4 -36.56 -54.01 46.01
CA ARG A 4 -36.11 -52.61 46.03
C ARG A 4 -34.67 -52.57 45.56
N CYS A 5 -34.56 -52.20 44.28
CA CYS A 5 -33.34 -51.99 43.52
C CYS A 5 -32.69 -50.70 44.02
N LEU A 6 -31.57 -50.80 44.74
CA LEU A 6 -30.69 -49.68 45.02
C LEU A 6 -29.55 -49.76 44.00
N MET A 7 -29.75 -49.11 42.84
CA MET A 7 -28.69 -48.95 41.83
C MET A 7 -27.74 -47.85 42.31
N LEU A 8 -26.71 -48.23 43.06
CA LEU A 8 -25.50 -47.43 43.19
C LEU A 8 -24.68 -47.65 41.92
N VAL A 9 -24.82 -46.73 40.98
CA VAL A 9 -23.93 -46.63 39.82
C VAL A 9 -22.55 -46.24 40.34
N ALA A 10 -21.64 -47.22 40.35
CA ALA A 10 -20.21 -46.96 40.56
C ALA A 10 -19.70 -46.19 39.33
N ILE A 11 -19.64 -44.87 39.44
CA ILE A 11 -18.92 -44.02 38.48
C ILE A 11 -17.44 -44.30 38.71
N CYS A 12 -16.84 -45.15 37.88
CA CYS A 12 -15.39 -45.21 37.71
C CYS A 12 -14.94 -43.85 37.17
N ILE A 13 -14.56 -42.95 38.08
CA ILE A 13 -13.77 -41.77 37.73
C ILE A 13 -12.40 -42.33 37.32
N MET A 14 -12.24 -42.54 36.02
CA MET A 14 -10.92 -42.61 35.38
C MET A 14 -10.29 -41.24 35.60
N VAL A 15 -9.62 -41.08 36.74
CA VAL A 15 -8.66 -40.01 36.94
C VAL A 15 -7.55 -40.33 35.94
N PHE A 16 -7.64 -39.75 34.75
CA PHE A 16 -6.43 -39.48 33.98
C PHE A 16 -5.62 -38.54 34.86
N SER A 17 -4.73 -39.11 35.66
CA SER A 17 -3.58 -38.37 36.14
C SER A 17 -2.87 -37.92 34.87
N THR A 18 -3.15 -36.70 34.44
CA THR A 18 -2.18 -35.97 33.65
C THR A 18 -1.00 -35.87 34.59
N GLU A 19 -0.01 -36.74 34.37
CA GLU A 19 1.28 -36.59 35.00
C GLU A 19 1.72 -35.17 34.64
N ALA A 20 1.71 -34.29 35.63
CA ALA A 20 2.23 -32.95 35.50
C ALA A 20 3.71 -33.13 35.17
N PHE A 21 4.04 -33.00 33.89
CA PHE A 21 5.41 -33.01 33.43
C PHE A 21 6.15 -31.90 34.19
N SER A 22 7.18 -32.28 34.94
CA SER A 22 8.16 -31.36 35.54
C SER A 22 9.05 -30.81 34.42
N GLY A 23 8.46 -30.03 33.50
CA GLY A 23 9.14 -29.32 32.43
C GLY A 23 9.23 -27.84 32.72
N GLU A 24 10.40 -27.23 32.53
CA GLU A 24 10.56 -25.77 32.52
C GLU A 24 10.32 -25.26 31.11
N ASP A 25 9.27 -24.47 30.91
CA ASP A 25 8.95 -23.84 29.62
C ASP A 25 9.64 -22.47 29.51
N VAL A 26 10.45 -22.29 28.47
CA VAL A 26 11.26 -21.09 28.25
C VAL A 26 11.02 -20.55 26.85
N TRP A 27 10.64 -19.27 26.77
CA TRP A 27 10.51 -18.53 25.51
C TRP A 27 11.73 -17.63 25.30
N LYS A 28 12.33 -17.69 24.10
CA LYS A 28 13.48 -16.86 23.72
C LYS A 28 13.31 -16.26 22.34
N ALA A 29 13.85 -15.08 22.12
CA ALA A 29 13.88 -14.48 20.78
C ALA A 29 15.03 -15.07 19.95
N VAL A 30 14.87 -15.03 18.62
CA VAL A 30 15.97 -15.33 17.68
C VAL A 30 17.19 -14.47 18.01
N GLY A 31 18.37 -15.10 18.08
CA GLY A 31 19.64 -14.49 18.44
C GLY A 31 19.98 -14.50 19.94
N GLU A 32 19.03 -14.83 20.82
CA GLU A 32 19.27 -14.89 22.26
C GLU A 32 20.06 -16.15 22.70
N THR A 33 20.33 -16.23 24.00
CA THR A 33 21.01 -17.35 24.65
C THR A 33 20.10 -17.99 25.69
N VAL A 34 20.18 -19.32 25.82
CA VAL A 34 19.51 -20.11 26.87
C VAL A 34 20.51 -21.06 27.52
N SER A 35 20.30 -21.34 28.80
CA SER A 35 21.06 -22.35 29.53
C SER A 35 20.12 -23.28 30.28
N PHE A 36 20.37 -24.58 30.19
CA PHE A 36 19.64 -25.61 30.93
C PHE A 36 20.59 -26.32 31.88
N ARG A 37 20.28 -26.27 33.17
CA ARG A 37 21.10 -26.87 34.23
C ARG A 37 20.31 -27.92 35.00
N PRO A 38 20.71 -29.20 34.98
CA PRO A 38 20.01 -30.23 35.74
C PRO A 38 20.24 -30.04 37.24
N THR A 39 19.20 -30.23 38.06
CA THR A 39 19.24 -29.91 39.50
C THR A 39 19.45 -31.12 40.42
N ASN A 40 19.24 -32.35 39.95
CA ASN A 40 19.30 -33.59 40.76
C ASN A 40 20.24 -34.65 40.17
N ILE A 41 21.51 -34.30 39.97
CA ILE A 41 22.50 -35.20 39.35
C ILE A 41 23.74 -35.35 40.23
N ASN A 42 24.20 -36.59 40.40
CA ASN A 42 25.32 -36.95 41.28
C ASN A 42 26.58 -37.23 40.45
N PRO A 43 27.63 -36.40 40.55
CA PRO A 43 28.93 -36.69 39.94
C PRO A 43 29.64 -37.86 40.67
N PRO A 44 30.62 -38.54 40.04
CA PRO A 44 31.24 -38.21 38.75
C PRO A 44 30.44 -38.69 37.53
N PHE A 45 30.48 -37.88 36.47
CA PHE A 45 29.90 -38.24 35.17
C PHE A 45 30.98 -38.93 34.32
N THR A 46 30.63 -40.05 33.70
CA THR A 46 31.44 -40.74 32.70
C THR A 46 30.99 -40.37 31.29
N SER A 47 29.72 -40.03 31.09
CA SER A 47 29.21 -39.51 29.81
C SER A 47 28.01 -38.59 29.99
N ILE A 48 27.87 -37.60 29.10
CA ILE A 48 26.75 -36.66 29.07
C ILE A 48 26.30 -36.49 27.61
N ILE A 49 25.00 -36.63 27.36
CA ILE A 49 24.41 -36.39 26.04
C ILE A 49 23.16 -35.54 26.19
N TRP A 50 23.14 -34.37 25.56
CA TRP A 50 21.91 -33.60 25.41
C TRP A 50 21.23 -33.94 24.09
N LYS A 51 19.90 -34.05 24.13
CA LYS A 51 19.06 -34.36 22.98
C LYS A 51 17.93 -33.34 22.89
N GLN A 52 17.67 -32.87 21.68
CA GLN A 52 16.51 -32.07 21.35
C GLN A 52 15.50 -32.98 20.65
N ARG A 53 14.27 -33.00 21.15
CA ARG A 53 13.14 -33.73 20.56
C ARG A 53 12.18 -32.72 19.94
N SER A 54 11.90 -32.91 18.66
CA SER A 54 10.79 -32.28 17.97
C SER A 54 9.70 -33.33 17.70
N SER A 55 8.57 -32.91 17.12
CA SER A 55 7.43 -33.80 16.87
C SER A 55 7.75 -34.98 15.93
N SER A 56 8.81 -34.91 15.12
CA SER A 56 9.24 -35.97 14.19
C SER A 56 10.65 -36.54 14.44
N ASP A 57 11.53 -35.84 15.16
CA ASP A 57 12.96 -36.14 15.19
C ASP A 57 13.60 -35.98 16.58
N VAL A 58 14.53 -36.87 16.90
CA VAL A 58 15.41 -36.75 18.06
C VAL A 58 16.82 -36.48 17.56
N VAL A 59 17.32 -35.27 17.81
CA VAL A 59 18.65 -34.83 17.38
C VAL A 59 19.53 -34.69 18.61
N LYS A 60 20.72 -35.31 18.57
CA LYS A 60 21.74 -35.04 19.59
C LYS A 60 22.21 -33.60 19.45
N VAL A 61 22.34 -32.92 20.57
CA VAL A 61 22.77 -31.51 20.66
C VAL A 61 24.28 -31.47 20.83
N ILE A 62 24.76 -32.15 21.87
CA ILE A 62 26.17 -32.25 22.24
C ILE A 62 26.38 -33.56 22.99
N GLU A 63 27.53 -34.19 22.80
CA GLU A 63 27.96 -35.38 23.54
C GLU A 63 29.36 -35.20 24.13
N TRP A 64 29.58 -35.79 25.29
CA TRP A 64 30.86 -35.80 26.00
C TRP A 64 31.04 -37.14 26.69
N ASP A 65 32.26 -37.67 26.68
CA ASP A 65 32.69 -38.86 27.41
C ASP A 65 34.04 -38.58 28.09
N ILE A 66 34.25 -39.18 29.26
CA ILE A 66 35.47 -39.06 30.05
C ILE A 66 36.71 -39.62 29.35
N ASP A 67 36.54 -40.63 28.48
CA ASP A 67 37.65 -41.25 27.76
C ASP A 67 38.24 -40.30 26.69
N ASP A 68 37.37 -39.54 26.01
CA ASP A 68 37.78 -38.57 24.98
C ASP A 68 38.11 -37.20 25.57
N GLY A 69 37.43 -36.81 26.65
CA GLY A 69 37.58 -35.50 27.31
C GLY A 69 37.20 -34.31 26.43
N ILE A 70 36.56 -34.55 25.28
CA ILE A 70 36.18 -33.52 24.31
C ILE A 70 34.67 -33.50 24.16
N SER A 71 34.07 -32.34 24.43
CA SER A 71 32.67 -32.08 24.14
C SER A 71 32.48 -31.86 22.64
N THR A 72 31.66 -32.69 21.98
CA THR A 72 31.44 -32.67 20.52
C THR A 72 30.01 -32.22 20.20
N PRO A 73 29.80 -30.96 19.80
CA PRO A 73 28.48 -30.49 19.34
C PRO A 73 28.13 -31.09 17.97
N TYR A 74 26.86 -31.41 17.77
CA TYR A 74 26.34 -31.88 16.49
C TYR A 74 26.20 -30.75 15.48
N PRO A 75 26.12 -31.02 14.15
CA PRO A 75 26.20 -30.00 13.11
C PRO A 75 25.27 -28.79 13.27
N ARG A 76 24.02 -28.99 13.73
CA ARG A 76 23.05 -27.91 13.99
C ARG A 76 23.44 -27.00 15.16
N PHE A 77 24.19 -27.55 16.10
CA PHE A 77 24.56 -26.95 17.37
C PHE A 77 26.04 -26.58 17.46
N LYS A 78 26.75 -26.80 16.35
CA LYS A 78 28.17 -26.49 16.20
C LYS A 78 28.40 -25.00 16.36
N ASP A 79 29.47 -24.64 17.05
CA ASP A 79 29.92 -23.27 17.29
C ASP A 79 28.95 -22.39 18.10
N ILE A 80 27.76 -22.88 18.46
CA ILE A 80 26.76 -22.15 19.26
C ILE A 80 26.48 -22.79 20.63
N THR A 81 26.97 -24.00 20.89
CA THR A 81 26.69 -24.76 22.11
C THR A 81 27.95 -25.04 22.92
N THR A 82 27.85 -24.86 24.24
CA THR A 82 28.88 -25.24 25.21
C THR A 82 28.29 -26.12 26.31
N LEU A 83 29.07 -27.08 26.81
CA LEU A 83 28.72 -27.95 27.93
C LEU A 83 29.67 -27.72 29.10
N ASP A 84 29.13 -27.51 30.30
CA ASP A 84 29.91 -27.58 31.54
C ASP A 84 29.89 -29.02 32.07
N GLU A 85 31.00 -29.72 31.87
CA GLU A 85 31.19 -31.13 32.21
C GLU A 85 31.11 -31.40 33.72
N LYS A 86 31.28 -30.39 34.59
CA LYS A 86 31.16 -30.55 36.04
C LYS A 86 29.72 -30.46 36.52
N THR A 87 28.87 -29.71 35.81
CA THR A 87 27.49 -29.42 36.23
C THR A 87 26.44 -30.04 35.31
N GLY A 88 26.84 -30.53 34.13
CA GLY A 88 25.93 -30.99 33.08
C GLY A 88 25.15 -29.87 32.39
N GLN A 89 25.45 -28.60 32.68
CA GLN A 89 24.75 -27.45 32.12
C GLN A 89 25.11 -27.26 30.65
N ILE A 90 24.11 -27.19 29.78
CA ILE A 90 24.30 -26.68 28.41
C ILE A 90 23.96 -25.22 28.32
N THR A 91 24.68 -24.53 27.45
CA THR A 91 24.37 -23.17 27.01
C THR A 91 24.34 -23.15 25.50
N ILE A 92 23.25 -22.66 24.92
CA ILE A 92 23.05 -22.51 23.48
C ILE A 92 22.89 -21.01 23.20
N THR A 93 23.79 -20.47 22.39
CA THR A 93 23.82 -19.07 21.98
C THR A 93 23.24 -18.90 20.58
N ASN A 94 22.97 -17.65 20.17
CA ASN A 94 22.50 -17.31 18.83
C ASN A 94 21.33 -18.19 18.35
N LEU A 95 20.29 -18.29 19.18
CA LEU A 95 19.16 -19.17 18.94
C LEU A 95 18.45 -18.88 17.61
N ALA A 96 17.94 -19.92 16.95
CA ALA A 96 17.13 -19.84 15.75
C ALA A 96 15.82 -20.59 15.99
N LEU A 97 14.77 -20.30 15.20
CA LEU A 97 13.44 -20.96 15.32
C LEU A 97 13.53 -22.49 15.36
N MET A 98 14.51 -23.02 14.65
CA MET A 98 14.73 -24.44 14.52
C MET A 98 15.22 -25.08 15.85
N HIS A 99 15.80 -24.30 16.77
CA HIS A 99 16.20 -24.76 18.10
C HIS A 99 15.00 -24.91 19.07
N SER A 100 13.76 -24.61 18.66
CA SER A 100 12.58 -24.95 19.47
C SER A 100 12.41 -26.45 19.64
N GLY A 101 12.00 -26.89 20.82
CA GLY A 101 11.71 -28.30 21.11
C GLY A 101 11.93 -28.68 22.57
N LEU A 102 11.74 -29.96 22.84
CA LEU A 102 11.91 -30.55 24.16
C LEU A 102 13.35 -31.05 24.33
N TYR A 103 14.09 -30.45 25.26
CA TYR A 103 15.44 -30.82 25.61
C TYR A 103 15.46 -31.83 26.75
N THR A 104 16.15 -32.94 26.53
CA THR A 104 16.36 -34.03 27.50
C THR A 104 17.85 -34.32 27.62
N ILE A 105 18.29 -34.71 28.80
CA ILE A 105 19.70 -35.04 29.09
C ILE A 105 19.82 -36.52 29.49
N ASP A 106 20.82 -37.20 28.92
CA ASP A 106 21.28 -38.51 29.35
C ASP A 106 22.62 -38.36 30.08
N ILE A 107 22.77 -39.00 31.23
CA ILE A 107 24.01 -39.06 32.00
C ILE A 107 24.34 -40.52 32.27
N ASN A 108 25.58 -40.93 31.98
CA ASN A 108 26.07 -42.30 32.13
C ASN A 108 25.10 -43.31 31.48
N SER A 109 24.64 -42.98 30.26
CA SER A 109 23.68 -43.76 29.47
C SER A 109 22.27 -43.89 30.08
N LYS A 110 21.90 -43.04 31.05
CA LYS A 110 20.55 -42.99 31.62
C LYS A 110 19.91 -41.61 31.37
N GLU A 111 18.75 -41.60 30.73
CA GLU A 111 17.93 -40.39 30.56
C GLU A 111 17.43 -39.88 31.92
N GLN A 112 17.54 -38.58 32.15
CA GLN A 112 17.09 -37.93 33.38
C GLN A 112 15.62 -37.51 33.27
N GLU A 113 14.93 -37.44 34.41
CA GLU A 113 13.51 -37.08 34.45
C GLU A 113 13.24 -35.61 34.09
N GLN A 114 14.19 -34.72 34.38
CA GLN A 114 14.06 -33.29 34.14
C GLN A 114 14.11 -32.98 32.63
N LYS A 115 13.14 -32.20 32.15
CA LYS A 115 13.02 -31.80 30.75
C LYS A 115 12.86 -30.29 30.65
N TYR A 116 13.27 -29.72 29.52
CA TYR A 116 13.16 -28.28 29.26
C TYR A 116 12.48 -28.07 27.93
N THR A 117 11.41 -27.29 27.89
CA THR A 117 10.77 -26.91 26.63
C THR A 117 11.29 -25.55 26.22
N LEU A 118 11.95 -25.48 25.06
CA LEU A 118 12.37 -24.21 24.47
C LEU A 118 11.44 -23.86 23.32
N GLU A 119 10.89 -22.66 23.34
CA GLU A 119 10.20 -22.08 22.19
C GLU A 119 10.94 -20.81 21.75
N VAL A 120 11.61 -20.88 20.60
CA VAL A 120 12.30 -19.74 19.98
C VAL A 120 11.34 -19.05 19.02
N LEU A 121 11.04 -17.77 19.29
CA LEU A 121 10.12 -16.95 18.51
C LEU A 121 10.86 -15.84 17.77
N ALA A 122 10.34 -15.47 16.60
CA ALA A 122 10.75 -14.23 15.94
C ALA A 122 10.16 -13.03 16.69
N LEU A 123 10.88 -11.90 16.67
CA LEU A 123 10.30 -10.63 17.12
C LEU A 123 9.15 -10.26 16.17
N VAL A 124 8.04 -9.81 16.72
CA VAL A 124 6.90 -9.35 15.90
C VAL A 124 7.31 -8.11 15.10
N PRO A 125 6.90 -8.01 13.82
CA PRO A 125 7.12 -6.81 13.03
C PRO A 125 6.22 -5.68 13.53
N LYS A 126 6.50 -4.45 13.09
CA LYS A 126 5.55 -3.35 13.28
C LYS A 126 4.30 -3.63 12.42
N PRO A 127 3.10 -3.80 13.00
CA PRO A 127 1.90 -4.07 12.22
C PRO A 127 1.51 -2.87 11.34
N VAL A 128 0.87 -3.19 10.21
CA VAL A 128 0.27 -2.21 9.32
C VAL A 128 -1.22 -2.51 9.22
N ILE A 129 -2.04 -1.48 9.41
CA ILE A 129 -3.50 -1.58 9.31
C ILE A 129 -3.89 -1.40 7.84
N LYS A 130 -4.59 -2.37 7.27
CA LYS A 130 -5.26 -2.23 5.96
C LYS A 130 -6.64 -1.63 6.17
N ILE A 131 -7.05 -0.76 5.25
CA ILE A 131 -8.35 -0.06 5.31
C ILE A 131 -9.19 -0.54 4.13
N GLU A 132 -10.32 -1.16 4.42
CA GLU A 132 -11.32 -1.50 3.42
C GLU A 132 -12.55 -0.61 3.63
N LYS A 133 -12.93 0.14 2.58
CA LYS A 133 -14.12 0.99 2.62
C LYS A 133 -15.37 0.10 2.52
N SER A 134 -16.33 0.34 3.40
CA SER A 134 -17.66 -0.23 3.25
C SER A 134 -18.41 0.48 2.11
N SER A 135 -19.54 -0.09 1.68
CA SER A 135 -20.53 0.62 0.87
C SER A 135 -21.02 1.90 1.58
N ASN A 136 -21.11 1.86 2.91
CA ASN A 136 -21.41 3.03 3.73
C ASN A 136 -20.16 3.90 3.94
N SER A 137 -20.18 5.15 3.46
CA SER A 137 -19.05 6.10 3.64
C SER A 137 -18.81 6.54 5.09
N GLU A 138 -19.69 6.19 6.03
CA GLU A 138 -19.51 6.38 7.47
C GLU A 138 -18.97 5.12 8.16
N VAL A 139 -18.68 4.05 7.41
CA VAL A 139 -18.16 2.78 7.95
C VAL A 139 -16.92 2.34 7.17
N VAL A 140 -15.86 1.98 7.91
CA VAL A 140 -14.65 1.37 7.35
C VAL A 140 -14.26 0.14 8.15
N TYR A 141 -13.67 -0.84 7.48
CA TYR A 141 -13.07 -2.00 8.12
C TYR A 141 -11.57 -1.77 8.23
N LEU A 142 -11.05 -1.83 9.47
CA LEU A 142 -9.62 -1.80 9.73
C LEU A 142 -9.16 -3.22 9.99
N ILE A 143 -8.20 -3.70 9.20
CA ILE A 143 -7.74 -5.08 9.19
C ILE A 143 -6.27 -5.12 9.60
N CYS A 144 -5.94 -6.03 10.51
CA CYS A 144 -4.58 -6.29 10.94
C CYS A 144 -4.28 -7.77 10.72
N GLU A 145 -3.31 -8.07 9.86
CA GLU A 145 -3.02 -9.43 9.41
C GLU A 145 -1.76 -9.97 10.08
N TYR A 146 -1.95 -10.87 11.04
CA TYR A 146 -0.84 -11.58 11.68
C TYR A 146 -1.34 -12.86 12.37
N ASN A 147 -0.43 -13.81 12.60
CA ASN A 147 -0.76 -15.09 13.22
C ASN A 147 -0.74 -15.05 14.76
N GLU A 148 -0.04 -14.07 15.35
CA GLU A 148 0.03 -13.91 16.81
C GLU A 148 -1.17 -13.13 17.36
N ALA A 149 -1.20 -12.92 18.68
CA ALA A 149 -2.24 -12.13 19.32
C ALA A 149 -2.28 -10.69 18.79
N ILE A 150 -3.46 -10.28 18.35
CA ILE A 150 -3.78 -8.93 17.87
C ILE A 150 -4.57 -8.20 18.96
N ILE A 151 -4.17 -6.97 19.28
CA ILE A 151 -4.85 -6.10 20.25
C ILE A 151 -5.18 -4.78 19.56
N TRP A 152 -6.47 -4.49 19.42
CA TRP A 152 -6.97 -3.21 18.90
C TRP A 152 -7.19 -2.20 20.01
N LYS A 153 -6.77 -0.95 19.80
CA LYS A 153 -7.05 0.17 20.72
C LYS A 153 -7.54 1.41 19.99
N ASN A 154 -8.43 2.15 20.63
CA ASN A 154 -8.84 3.49 20.19
C ASN A 154 -8.01 4.60 20.88
N SER A 155 -8.29 5.85 20.54
CA SER A 155 -7.64 7.05 21.12
C SER A 155 -7.87 7.22 22.62
N ALA A 156 -8.95 6.64 23.17
CA ALA A 156 -9.22 6.62 24.62
C ALA A 156 -8.43 5.52 25.36
N GLY A 157 -7.70 4.66 24.63
CA GLY A 157 -6.94 3.54 25.17
C GLY A 157 -7.78 2.29 25.45
N GLU A 158 -9.06 2.29 25.06
CA GLU A 158 -9.97 1.17 25.24
C GLU A 158 -9.60 0.03 24.28
N THR A 159 -9.68 -1.21 24.76
CA THR A 159 -9.43 -2.39 23.93
C THR A 159 -10.68 -2.75 23.16
N LEU A 160 -10.56 -2.80 21.83
CA LEU A 160 -11.66 -3.13 20.93
C LEU A 160 -11.67 -4.62 20.61
N LYS A 161 -12.86 -5.19 20.43
CA LYS A 161 -13.02 -6.60 20.08
C LYS A 161 -12.86 -6.79 18.57
N GLY A 162 -11.78 -7.45 18.15
CA GLY A 162 -11.57 -7.88 16.78
C GLY A 162 -12.50 -9.02 16.37
N SER A 163 -12.85 -9.07 15.10
CA SER A 163 -13.61 -10.14 14.46
C SER A 163 -12.73 -10.93 13.49
N LYS A 164 -12.98 -12.23 13.34
CA LYS A 164 -12.19 -13.16 12.51
C LYS A 164 -12.92 -13.48 11.20
N ASN A 165 -12.77 -12.64 10.19
CA ASN A 165 -13.24 -12.94 8.81
C ASN A 165 -12.12 -12.92 7.77
N HIS A 166 -10.91 -12.43 8.11
CA HIS A 166 -9.75 -12.42 7.21
C HIS A 166 -8.69 -13.34 7.80
N LEU A 167 -8.37 -14.46 7.12
CA LEU A 167 -7.31 -15.38 7.54
C LEU A 167 -6.09 -15.17 6.65
N PRO A 168 -4.90 -14.81 7.20
CA PRO A 168 -4.59 -14.62 8.63
C PRO A 168 -4.84 -13.19 9.16
N GLY A 169 -5.60 -13.00 10.25
CA GLY A 169 -5.79 -11.69 10.88
C GLY A 169 -7.08 -11.48 11.68
N GLU A 170 -7.26 -10.25 12.17
CA GLU A 170 -8.48 -9.74 12.78
C GLU A 170 -8.85 -8.37 12.18
N PHE A 171 -10.14 -8.05 12.16
CA PHE A 171 -10.62 -6.73 11.74
C PHE A 171 -11.55 -6.11 12.78
N ILE A 172 -11.65 -4.78 12.75
CA ILE A 172 -12.65 -4.01 13.48
C ILE A 172 -13.48 -3.19 12.50
N THR A 173 -14.75 -3.01 12.82
CA THR A 173 -15.63 -2.07 12.13
C THR A 173 -15.55 -0.74 12.85
N VAL A 174 -15.20 0.32 12.11
CA VAL A 174 -15.14 1.69 12.63
C VAL A 174 -16.26 2.49 11.99
N GLU A 175 -17.09 3.10 12.83
CA GLU A 175 -18.14 4.04 12.41
C GLU A 175 -17.67 5.47 12.68
N LYS A 176 -18.03 6.42 11.80
CA LYS A 176 -17.70 7.83 11.94
C LYS A 176 -18.35 8.41 13.19
N GLN A 177 -17.55 8.96 14.10
CA GLN A 177 -17.99 9.58 15.35
C GLN A 177 -17.98 11.12 15.28
N GLY A 178 -17.38 11.70 14.24
CA GLY A 178 -17.33 13.13 13.98
C GLY A 178 -16.18 13.87 14.67
N ASN A 179 -15.23 13.15 15.29
CA ASN A 179 -14.05 13.77 15.89
C ASN A 179 -12.78 13.41 15.08
N PRO A 180 -12.14 14.37 14.39
CA PRO A 180 -10.99 14.10 13.54
C PRO A 180 -9.75 13.58 14.28
N GLU A 181 -9.68 13.79 15.60
CA GLU A 181 -8.57 13.33 16.45
C GLU A 181 -8.76 11.91 16.99
N ASN A 182 -9.92 11.28 16.75
CA ASN A 182 -10.08 9.86 17.04
C ASN A 182 -9.13 9.05 16.18
N PHE A 183 -8.49 8.04 16.76
CA PHE A 183 -7.58 7.16 16.03
C PHE A 183 -7.63 5.73 16.53
N TYR A 184 -7.16 4.82 15.70
CA TYR A 184 -7.12 3.39 15.98
C TYR A 184 -5.71 2.84 15.76
N THR A 185 -5.32 1.88 16.59
CA THR A 185 -4.03 1.19 16.51
C THR A 185 -4.21 -0.31 16.65
N CYS A 186 -3.36 -1.07 15.95
CA CYS A 186 -3.21 -2.51 16.11
C CYS A 186 -1.87 -2.79 16.80
N THR A 187 -1.88 -3.63 17.83
CA THR A 187 -0.67 -4.10 18.51
C THR A 187 -0.54 -5.61 18.32
N LEU A 188 0.62 -6.03 17.82
CA LEU A 188 1.01 -7.45 17.77
C LEU A 188 1.79 -7.79 19.01
N LYS A 189 1.48 -8.93 19.61
CA LYS A 189 2.14 -9.41 20.82
C LYS A 189 2.39 -10.90 20.76
N ASN A 190 3.61 -11.30 21.06
CA ASN A 190 3.97 -12.68 21.39
C ASN A 190 4.75 -12.73 22.72
N ALA A 191 5.20 -13.91 23.13
CA ALA A 191 5.87 -14.09 24.43
C ALA A 191 7.18 -13.30 24.58
N VAL A 192 7.81 -12.87 23.48
CA VAL A 192 9.14 -12.24 23.48
C VAL A 192 9.13 -10.79 23.00
N SER A 193 8.03 -10.30 22.42
CA SER A 193 7.99 -8.97 21.82
C SER A 193 6.58 -8.41 21.65
N GLU A 194 6.51 -7.07 21.62
CA GLU A 194 5.28 -6.30 21.41
C GLU A 194 5.57 -5.10 20.51
N LYS A 195 4.76 -4.89 19.46
CA LYS A 195 4.88 -3.75 18.54
C LYS A 195 3.52 -3.22 18.13
N THR A 196 3.41 -1.89 18.04
CA THR A 196 2.16 -1.18 17.70
C THR A 196 2.29 -0.47 16.36
N SER A 197 1.19 -0.44 15.60
CA SER A 197 1.08 0.25 14.32
C SER A 197 1.16 1.77 14.49
N ASP A 198 1.37 2.48 13.39
CA ASP A 198 1.07 3.91 13.39
C ASP A 198 -0.44 4.13 13.59
N PRO A 199 -0.85 5.24 14.25
CA PRO A 199 -2.26 5.54 14.44
C PRO A 199 -2.94 5.90 13.12
N VAL A 200 -4.12 5.33 12.89
CA VAL A 200 -4.99 5.69 11.77
C VAL A 200 -6.09 6.59 12.29
N TYR A 201 -6.12 7.85 11.83
CA TYR A 201 -7.05 8.87 12.32
C TYR A 201 -8.36 8.87 11.55
N GLU A 202 -9.45 9.23 12.23
CA GLU A 202 -10.80 9.33 11.67
C GLU A 202 -10.85 10.29 10.45
N ARG A 203 -10.08 11.38 10.51
CA ARG A 203 -9.92 12.34 9.38
C ARG A 203 -9.33 11.71 8.11
N ASP A 204 -8.58 10.63 8.24
CA ASP A 204 -7.96 9.90 7.12
C ASP A 204 -8.87 8.74 6.63
N LEU A 205 -9.85 8.34 7.46
CA LEU A 205 -10.79 7.25 7.18
C LEU A 205 -12.03 7.71 6.42
N PHE A 206 -12.55 8.89 6.78
CA PHE A 206 -13.80 9.42 6.26
C PHE A 206 -13.55 10.74 5.54
N GLU A 207 -13.50 10.68 4.22
CA GLU A 207 -13.27 11.84 3.35
C GLU A 207 -14.59 12.58 3.14
N ASP A 208 -14.77 13.72 3.82
CA ASP A 208 -15.88 14.63 3.50
C ASP A 208 -15.67 15.22 2.10
N GLN A 209 -16.72 15.25 1.26
CA GLN A 209 -16.66 16.00 0.01
C GLN A 209 -16.71 17.48 0.36
N ILE A 210 -15.55 18.11 0.38
CA ILE A 210 -15.44 19.55 0.62
C ILE A 210 -15.48 20.27 -0.72
N LYS A 211 -16.40 21.22 -0.86
CA LYS A 211 -16.60 22.01 -2.08
C LYS A 211 -16.70 23.49 -1.74
N ALA A 212 -16.29 24.37 -2.64
CA ALA A 212 -16.53 25.80 -2.50
C ALA A 212 -17.96 26.15 -2.94
N VAL A 213 -18.46 27.32 -2.53
CA VAL A 213 -19.67 27.90 -3.10
C VAL A 213 -19.49 28.08 -4.61
N GLY A 214 -20.50 27.69 -5.39
CA GLY A 214 -20.49 27.69 -6.86
C GLY A 214 -19.97 26.39 -7.50
N ASP A 215 -19.32 25.52 -6.74
CA ASP A 215 -18.80 24.25 -7.27
C ASP A 215 -19.90 23.26 -7.66
N THR A 216 -19.48 22.15 -8.28
CA THR A 216 -20.31 20.98 -8.58
C THR A 216 -19.84 19.77 -7.79
N VAL A 217 -20.78 18.98 -7.31
CA VAL A 217 -20.56 17.67 -6.68
C VAL A 217 -21.42 16.62 -7.36
N SER A 218 -20.97 15.37 -7.32
CA SER A 218 -21.77 14.26 -7.80
C SER A 218 -21.59 13.04 -6.89
N PHE A 219 -22.68 12.36 -6.56
CA PHE A 219 -22.67 11.16 -5.71
C PHE A 219 -23.10 9.96 -6.52
N ARG A 220 -22.18 8.99 -6.64
CA ARG A 220 -22.40 7.76 -7.39
C ARG A 220 -22.54 6.59 -6.41
N PRO A 221 -23.72 5.96 -6.35
CA PRO A 221 -23.89 4.77 -5.53
C PRO A 221 -23.12 3.59 -6.14
N THR A 222 -22.47 2.78 -5.30
CA THR A 222 -21.58 1.70 -5.74
C THR A 222 -22.17 0.29 -5.63
N SER A 223 -23.15 0.11 -4.73
CA SER A 223 -23.71 -1.20 -4.37
C SER A 223 -25.17 -1.36 -4.78
N ILE A 224 -25.53 -0.87 -5.96
CA ILE A 224 -26.93 -0.88 -6.42
C ILE A 224 -27.08 -1.66 -7.73
N ASN A 225 -28.12 -2.50 -7.80
CA ASN A 225 -28.37 -3.37 -8.94
C ASN A 225 -29.65 -2.93 -9.67
N PRO A 226 -29.57 -2.54 -10.96
CA PRO A 226 -30.75 -2.25 -11.77
C PRO A 226 -31.57 -3.53 -12.05
N PRO A 227 -32.85 -3.41 -12.43
CA PRO A 227 -33.57 -2.19 -12.78
C PRO A 227 -34.14 -1.42 -11.58
N PHE A 228 -34.20 -0.09 -11.71
CA PHE A 228 -34.81 0.81 -10.74
C PHE A 228 -36.23 1.17 -11.19
N THR A 229 -37.19 1.06 -10.27
CA THR A 229 -38.57 1.53 -10.43
C THR A 229 -38.78 2.88 -9.77
N SER A 230 -38.01 3.19 -8.72
CA SER A 230 -38.00 4.51 -8.09
C SER A 230 -36.65 4.83 -7.45
N ILE A 231 -36.29 6.11 -7.47
CA ILE A 231 -35.08 6.64 -6.85
C ILE A 231 -35.43 7.92 -6.10
N ILE A 232 -35.05 8.01 -4.83
CA ILE A 232 -35.22 9.22 -4.03
C ILE A 232 -33.90 9.53 -3.34
N TRP A 233 -33.31 10.66 -3.69
CA TRP A 233 -32.23 11.23 -2.90
C TRP A 233 -32.81 12.06 -1.77
N LYS A 234 -32.35 11.83 -0.55
CA LYS A 234 -32.68 12.62 0.64
C LYS A 234 -31.47 13.45 1.03
N HIS A 235 -31.72 14.69 1.43
CA HIS A 235 -30.72 15.59 2.01
C HIS A 235 -31.09 15.89 3.45
N ARG A 236 -30.16 15.58 4.37
CA ARG A 236 -30.26 15.86 5.79
C ARG A 236 -29.27 16.97 6.17
N SER A 237 -29.79 18.08 6.68
CA SER A 237 -28.99 19.19 7.21
C SER A 237 -29.48 19.53 8.62
N GLY A 238 -28.71 19.13 9.64
CA GLY A 238 -29.16 19.22 11.03
C GLY A 238 -30.37 18.31 11.29
N SER A 239 -31.46 18.87 11.83
CA SER A 239 -32.72 18.16 12.04
C SER A 239 -33.58 18.04 10.79
N ASP A 240 -33.32 18.84 9.75
CA ASP A 240 -34.16 18.90 8.57
C ASP A 240 -33.79 17.79 7.59
N VAL A 241 -34.79 17.00 7.19
CA VAL A 241 -34.68 15.97 6.14
C VAL A 241 -35.66 16.31 5.04
N ILE A 242 -35.14 16.52 3.83
CA ILE A 242 -35.96 16.76 2.63
C ILE A 242 -35.57 15.77 1.54
N LYS A 243 -36.52 15.46 0.64
CA LYS A 243 -36.15 14.84 -0.64
C LYS A 243 -35.39 15.89 -1.44
N ALA A 244 -34.18 15.59 -1.88
CA ALA A 244 -33.42 16.46 -2.78
C ALA A 244 -33.97 16.37 -4.20
N ILE A 245 -34.17 15.14 -4.68
CA ILE A 245 -34.79 14.83 -5.98
C ILE A 245 -35.44 13.45 -5.90
N GLU A 246 -36.58 13.29 -6.57
CA GLU A 246 -37.27 12.00 -6.70
C GLU A 246 -37.55 11.67 -8.17
N TRP A 247 -37.57 10.38 -8.49
CA TRP A 247 -37.89 9.85 -9.80
C TRP A 247 -38.63 8.53 -9.63
N ASP A 248 -39.65 8.30 -10.45
CA ASP A 248 -40.38 7.05 -10.55
C ASP A 248 -40.57 6.68 -12.03
N ILE A 249 -40.55 5.38 -12.30
CA ILE A 249 -40.71 4.82 -13.64
C ILE A 249 -42.09 5.12 -14.25
N ASP A 250 -43.13 5.26 -13.42
CA ASP A 250 -44.48 5.54 -13.89
C ASP A 250 -44.62 6.99 -14.41
N ASP A 251 -43.93 7.93 -13.77
CA ASP A 251 -43.92 9.35 -14.16
C ASP A 251 -42.91 9.62 -15.29
N GLY A 252 -41.74 8.96 -15.26
CA GLY A 252 -40.70 9.08 -16.28
C GLY A 252 -39.92 10.40 -16.27
N TYR A 253 -40.08 11.25 -15.25
CA TYR A 253 -39.30 12.47 -15.07
C TYR A 253 -38.89 12.67 -13.60
N SER A 254 -37.76 13.36 -13.39
CA SER A 254 -37.28 13.67 -12.04
C SER A 254 -37.89 14.97 -11.50
N THR A 255 -38.30 14.95 -10.23
CA THR A 255 -38.88 16.10 -9.53
C THR A 255 -37.93 16.58 -8.43
N PRO A 256 -37.14 17.64 -8.66
CA PRO A 256 -36.28 18.21 -7.63
C PRO A 256 -37.08 19.06 -6.63
N ASN A 257 -36.65 19.05 -5.37
CA ASN A 257 -37.18 19.95 -4.35
C ASN A 257 -36.83 21.41 -4.66
N PRO A 258 -37.63 22.41 -4.24
CA PRO A 258 -37.32 23.83 -4.47
C PRO A 258 -35.90 24.27 -4.11
N ARG A 259 -35.29 23.68 -3.05
CA ARG A 259 -33.90 23.94 -2.67
C ARG A 259 -32.88 23.50 -3.73
N PHE A 260 -33.22 22.46 -4.48
CA PHE A 260 -32.37 21.76 -5.44
C PHE A 260 -32.81 21.95 -6.88
N LYS A 261 -33.83 22.78 -7.10
CA LYS A 261 -34.40 23.07 -8.41
C LYS A 261 -33.36 23.75 -9.29
N ASP A 262 -33.35 23.37 -10.57
CA ASP A 262 -32.47 23.90 -11.62
C ASP A 262 -30.95 23.67 -11.41
N ILE A 263 -30.55 23.11 -10.26
CA ILE A 263 -29.15 22.81 -9.95
C ILE A 263 -28.83 21.32 -9.86
N THR A 264 -29.85 20.45 -9.87
CA THR A 264 -29.69 19.01 -9.64
C THR A 264 -30.12 18.19 -10.84
N THR A 265 -29.33 17.18 -11.20
CA THR A 265 -29.66 16.16 -12.21
C THR A 265 -29.51 14.76 -11.63
N LEU A 266 -30.31 13.81 -12.14
CA LEU A 266 -30.30 12.41 -11.75
C LEU A 266 -30.19 11.52 -12.99
N ASP A 267 -29.22 10.62 -13.00
CA ASP A 267 -29.15 9.51 -13.96
C ASP A 267 -29.96 8.32 -13.42
N GLU A 268 -31.14 8.14 -13.97
CA GLU A 268 -32.09 7.07 -13.63
C GLU A 268 -31.59 5.65 -13.93
N LYS A 269 -30.52 5.48 -14.71
CA LYS A 269 -29.93 4.15 -14.99
C LYS A 269 -28.88 3.76 -13.98
N THR A 270 -28.23 4.75 -13.36
CA THR A 270 -27.08 4.54 -12.46
C THR A 270 -27.32 5.03 -11.03
N GLY A 271 -28.45 5.71 -10.77
CA GLY A 271 -28.72 6.35 -9.49
C GLY A 271 -27.82 7.56 -9.18
N HIS A 272 -27.00 7.99 -10.14
CA HIS A 272 -26.01 9.05 -9.97
C HIS A 272 -26.68 10.42 -9.92
N ILE A 273 -26.48 11.15 -8.82
CA ILE A 273 -26.95 12.53 -8.66
C ILE A 273 -25.80 13.50 -8.88
N THR A 274 -26.04 14.58 -9.59
CA THR A 274 -25.12 15.72 -9.72
C THR A 274 -25.81 16.98 -9.22
N ILE A 275 -25.13 17.76 -8.38
CA ILE A 275 -25.61 19.05 -7.84
C ILE A 275 -24.57 20.11 -8.22
N THR A 276 -25.00 21.09 -8.99
CA THR A 276 -24.19 22.21 -9.50
C THR A 276 -24.42 23.47 -8.66
N ASN A 277 -23.59 24.49 -8.86
CA ASN A 277 -23.73 25.82 -8.24
C ASN A 277 -24.03 25.75 -6.73
N LEU A 278 -23.17 25.01 -6.01
CA LEU A 278 -23.39 24.71 -4.59
C LEU A 278 -23.47 25.98 -3.73
N ALA A 279 -24.29 25.93 -2.69
CA ALA A 279 -24.42 26.96 -1.67
C ALA A 279 -24.26 26.33 -0.28
N LEU A 280 -24.01 27.13 0.74
CA LEU A 280 -23.80 26.65 2.12
C LEU A 280 -24.94 25.75 2.62
N ILE A 281 -26.18 26.06 2.22
CA ILE A 281 -27.40 25.31 2.58
C ILE A 281 -27.50 23.90 1.95
N HIS A 282 -26.60 23.56 1.02
CA HIS A 282 -26.46 22.23 0.45
C HIS A 282 -25.48 21.35 1.25
N SER A 283 -24.82 21.90 2.28
CA SER A 283 -24.02 21.08 3.19
C SER A 283 -24.93 20.14 3.98
N GLY A 284 -24.55 18.87 4.08
CA GLY A 284 -25.34 17.87 4.77
C GLY A 284 -24.99 16.45 4.37
N VAL A 285 -25.80 15.53 4.88
CA VAL A 285 -25.71 14.10 4.56
C VAL A 285 -26.74 13.78 3.48
N TYR A 286 -26.28 13.17 2.41
CA TYR A 286 -27.12 12.67 1.33
C TYR A 286 -27.28 11.17 1.46
N THR A 287 -28.53 10.69 1.44
CA THR A 287 -28.85 9.25 1.40
C THR A 287 -29.74 8.98 0.19
N ILE A 288 -29.76 7.74 -0.27
CA ILE A 288 -30.53 7.33 -1.44
C ILE A 288 -31.47 6.18 -1.07
N ASP A 289 -32.73 6.31 -1.45
CA ASP A 289 -33.70 5.22 -1.48
C ASP A 289 -33.84 4.73 -2.91
N ILE A 290 -33.85 3.41 -3.08
CA ILE A 290 -34.11 2.75 -4.36
C ILE A 290 -35.23 1.76 -4.17
N ASN A 291 -36.25 1.81 -5.04
CA ASN A 291 -37.42 0.92 -5.00
C ASN A 291 -38.04 0.87 -3.60
N SER A 292 -38.17 2.06 -2.98
CA SER A 292 -38.69 2.26 -1.62
C SER A 292 -37.86 1.63 -0.49
N LYS A 293 -36.58 1.34 -0.73
CA LYS A 293 -35.63 0.88 0.29
C LYS A 293 -34.46 1.85 0.42
N GLU A 294 -34.27 2.40 1.62
CA GLU A 294 -33.08 3.20 1.93
C GLU A 294 -31.82 2.34 1.84
N GLN A 295 -30.85 2.81 1.06
CA GLN A 295 -29.56 2.15 0.93
C GLN A 295 -28.66 2.52 2.11
N GLU A 296 -27.72 1.64 2.43
CA GLU A 296 -26.76 1.88 3.52
C GLU A 296 -25.74 2.99 3.16
N GLU A 297 -25.55 3.28 1.88
CA GLU A 297 -24.60 4.29 1.41
C GLU A 297 -25.05 5.71 1.81
N ARG A 298 -24.10 6.49 2.33
CA ARG A 298 -24.29 7.89 2.73
C ARG A 298 -23.22 8.74 2.07
N PHE A 299 -23.50 10.02 1.83
CA PHE A 299 -22.53 10.94 1.25
C PHE A 299 -22.51 12.24 2.04
N ASN A 300 -21.36 12.60 2.61
CA ASN A 300 -21.19 13.80 3.40
C ASN A 300 -20.66 14.93 2.51
N LEU A 301 -21.44 16.01 2.38
CA LEU A 301 -21.05 17.23 1.67
C LEU A 301 -20.84 18.37 2.65
N LYS A 302 -19.71 19.05 2.52
CA LYS A 302 -19.43 20.29 3.24
C LYS A 302 -19.08 21.40 2.26
N VAL A 303 -19.98 22.36 2.12
CA VAL A 303 -19.78 23.53 1.26
C VAL A 303 -19.15 24.65 2.09
N MET A 304 -18.04 25.21 1.60
CA MET A 304 -17.29 26.31 2.22
C MET A 304 -17.49 27.59 1.42
N ASP A 305 -17.56 28.73 2.09
CA ASP A 305 -17.72 30.03 1.41
C ASP A 305 -16.43 30.49 0.73
N GLN A 306 -15.31 30.34 1.44
CA GLN A 306 -13.98 30.63 0.93
C GLN A 306 -13.02 29.50 1.32
N ILE A 307 -12.22 29.04 0.36
CA ILE A 307 -11.04 28.20 0.62
C ILE A 307 -9.81 29.05 0.31
N LYS A 308 -8.89 29.17 1.26
CA LYS A 308 -7.72 30.06 1.18
C LYS A 308 -6.44 29.35 1.60
N ALA A 309 -5.32 29.74 1.01
CA ALA A 309 -4.01 29.26 1.45
C ALA A 309 -3.56 29.97 2.74
N VAL A 310 -2.70 29.30 3.51
CA VAL A 310 -1.98 29.93 4.63
C VAL A 310 -1.24 31.19 4.14
N GLY A 311 -1.38 32.29 4.87
CA GLY A 311 -0.80 33.59 4.55
C GLY A 311 -1.70 34.51 3.71
N GLU A 312 -2.79 33.99 3.12
CA GLU A 312 -3.71 34.80 2.33
C GLU A 312 -4.61 35.70 3.19
N THR A 313 -5.47 36.47 2.51
CA THR A 313 -6.47 37.36 3.11
C THR A 313 -7.87 36.94 2.68
N VAL A 314 -8.84 37.09 3.58
CA VAL A 314 -10.27 36.90 3.31
C VAL A 314 -11.06 38.07 3.85
N SER A 315 -12.18 38.39 3.19
CA SER A 315 -13.14 39.38 3.67
C SER A 315 -14.54 38.80 3.65
N PHE A 316 -15.28 38.98 4.74
CA PHE A 316 -16.70 38.60 4.84
C PHE A 316 -17.52 39.84 5.09
N GLY A 317 -18.57 40.03 4.29
CA GLY A 317 -19.43 41.20 4.36
C GLY A 317 -20.90 40.77 4.37
N PRO A 318 -21.70 41.22 5.34
CA PRO A 318 -23.13 41.00 5.32
C PRO A 318 -23.78 41.68 4.10
N THR A 319 -24.72 41.01 3.46
CA THR A 319 -25.56 41.56 2.39
C THR A 319 -26.92 42.00 2.94
N ASN A 320 -27.58 42.97 2.30
CA ASN A 320 -28.93 43.42 2.66
C ASN A 320 -29.11 43.91 4.10
N ILE A 321 -28.11 44.61 4.65
CA ILE A 321 -28.21 45.26 5.97
C ILE A 321 -28.37 46.77 5.85
N ASN A 322 -29.13 47.37 6.77
CA ASN A 322 -29.44 48.80 6.76
C ASN A 322 -28.68 49.54 7.88
N PRO A 323 -27.73 50.44 7.56
CA PRO A 323 -27.11 51.33 8.55
C PRO A 323 -28.11 52.38 9.06
N PRO A 324 -27.84 53.04 10.21
CA PRO A 324 -26.60 53.02 10.98
C PRO A 324 -26.50 51.87 11.99
N PHE A 325 -25.27 51.37 12.18
CA PHE A 325 -24.97 50.39 13.22
C PHE A 325 -24.53 51.10 14.51
N THR A 326 -24.97 50.58 15.65
CA THR A 326 -24.55 50.98 16.99
C THR A 326 -23.58 49.98 17.60
N SER A 327 -23.65 48.72 17.18
CA SER A 327 -22.68 47.70 17.58
C SER A 327 -22.54 46.61 16.52
N ILE A 328 -21.33 46.04 16.38
CA ILE A 328 -21.02 44.94 15.47
C ILE A 328 -20.12 43.95 16.20
N ILE A 329 -20.48 42.67 16.16
CA ILE A 329 -19.65 41.59 16.71
C ILE A 329 -19.55 40.49 15.67
N TRP A 330 -18.34 40.20 15.24
CA TRP A 330 -18.07 38.97 14.51
C TRP A 330 -17.71 37.86 15.48
N LYS A 331 -18.35 36.70 15.33
CA LYS A 331 -18.07 35.49 16.10
C LYS A 331 -17.42 34.47 15.18
N HIS A 332 -16.30 33.91 15.63
CA HIS A 332 -15.65 32.79 14.97
C HIS A 332 -15.89 31.52 15.78
N ARG A 333 -16.40 30.49 15.12
CA ARG A 333 -16.65 29.16 15.67
C ARG A 333 -15.74 28.13 15.00
N SER A 334 -14.88 27.49 15.78
CA SER A 334 -13.97 26.44 15.30
C SER A 334 -14.06 25.24 16.23
N GLY A 335 -14.63 24.13 15.74
CA GLY A 335 -15.00 23.00 16.58
C GLY A 335 -16.01 23.40 17.67
N SER A 336 -15.70 23.11 18.93
CA SER A 336 -16.49 23.51 20.10
C SER A 336 -16.17 24.92 20.62
N ASP A 337 -15.12 25.56 20.10
CA ASP A 337 -14.66 26.86 20.58
C ASP A 337 -15.35 28.01 19.83
N VAL A 338 -15.81 29.00 20.59
CA VAL A 338 -16.52 30.18 20.09
C VAL A 338 -15.89 31.42 20.70
N VAL A 339 -15.30 32.25 19.84
CA VAL A 339 -14.69 33.51 20.24
C VAL A 339 -15.32 34.67 19.46
N LYS A 340 -15.39 35.85 20.08
CA LYS A 340 -15.60 37.08 19.32
C LYS A 340 -14.34 37.34 18.51
N ALA A 341 -14.38 37.27 17.18
CA ALA A 341 -13.22 37.57 16.35
C ALA A 341 -12.82 39.05 16.48
N ILE A 342 -13.81 39.94 16.40
CA ILE A 342 -13.68 41.37 16.62
C ILE A 342 -15.03 41.93 17.09
N GLU A 343 -14.98 42.91 17.99
CA GLU A 343 -16.16 43.65 18.45
C GLU A 343 -15.96 45.15 18.31
N TRP A 344 -17.03 45.86 17.99
CA TRP A 344 -17.07 47.31 17.87
C TRP A 344 -18.37 47.84 18.45
N ASP A 345 -18.26 48.95 19.18
CA ASP A 345 -19.38 49.72 19.70
C ASP A 345 -19.21 51.19 19.31
N LYS A 346 -20.32 51.83 18.95
CA LYS A 346 -20.35 53.24 18.55
C LYS A 346 -19.96 54.18 19.68
N ASP A 347 -20.27 53.85 20.93
CA ASP A 347 -19.98 54.70 22.08
C ASP A 347 -18.48 54.71 22.41
N ASP A 348 -17.81 53.55 22.23
CA ASP A 348 -16.36 53.40 22.43
C ASP A 348 -15.56 53.93 21.22
N GLY A 349 -16.08 53.74 20.01
CA GLY A 349 -15.51 54.26 18.76
C GLY A 349 -14.23 53.55 18.28
N PHE A 350 -13.87 52.41 18.88
CA PHE A 350 -12.74 51.57 18.43
C PHE A 350 -13.13 50.09 18.40
N SER A 351 -12.51 49.35 17.47
CA SER A 351 -12.69 47.91 17.35
C SER A 351 -11.69 47.14 18.24
N THR A 352 -12.17 46.14 18.96
CA THR A 352 -11.37 45.28 19.86
C THR A 352 -11.30 43.85 19.30
N PRO A 353 -10.18 43.44 18.68
CA PRO A 353 -10.00 42.07 18.23
C PRO A 353 -9.63 41.14 19.39
N ASN A 354 -10.07 39.89 19.32
CA ASN A 354 -9.60 38.84 20.22
C ASN A 354 -8.12 38.52 19.99
N PRO A 355 -7.36 38.05 21.00
CA PRO A 355 -5.94 37.70 20.84
C PRO A 355 -5.61 36.83 19.62
N ARG A 356 -6.50 35.91 19.22
CA ARG A 356 -6.33 35.08 18.01
C ARG A 356 -6.31 35.89 16.71
N PHE A 357 -7.02 37.01 16.70
CA PHE A 357 -7.29 37.86 15.54
C PHE A 357 -6.58 39.21 15.63
N LYS A 358 -5.79 39.40 16.69
CA LYS A 358 -5.05 40.63 16.96
C LYS A 358 -4.05 40.90 15.83
N ASP A 359 -3.95 42.17 15.44
CA ASP A 359 -3.02 42.68 14.43
C ASP A 359 -3.23 42.14 13.00
N ILE A 360 -4.17 41.20 12.80
CA ILE A 360 -4.47 40.61 11.49
C ILE A 360 -5.88 40.91 10.99
N THR A 361 -6.74 41.50 11.83
CA THR A 361 -8.17 41.70 11.53
C THR A 361 -8.54 43.18 11.53
N THR A 362 -9.34 43.59 10.56
CA THR A 362 -9.95 44.92 10.47
C THR A 362 -11.46 44.81 10.27
N LEU A 363 -12.21 45.81 10.75
CA LEU A 363 -13.65 45.91 10.59
C LEU A 363 -14.01 47.25 9.92
N ASP A 364 -14.81 47.20 8.85
CA ASP A 364 -15.47 48.37 8.30
C ASP A 364 -16.82 48.57 8.98
N GLU A 365 -16.87 49.57 9.86
CA GLU A 365 -18.03 49.90 10.69
C GLU A 365 -19.24 50.42 9.88
N LYS A 366 -19.06 50.82 8.62
CA LYS A 366 -20.15 51.29 7.76
C LYS A 366 -20.83 50.16 7.01
N THR A 367 -20.07 49.11 6.69
CA THR A 367 -20.54 47.97 5.89
C THR A 367 -20.69 46.69 6.71
N GLY A 368 -20.13 46.66 7.93
CA GLY A 368 -20.03 45.46 8.75
C GLY A 368 -19.02 44.43 8.22
N GLN A 369 -18.22 44.78 7.21
CA GLN A 369 -17.26 43.86 6.61
C GLN A 369 -16.06 43.62 7.51
N ILE A 370 -15.76 42.36 7.79
CA ILE A 370 -14.52 41.93 8.44
C ILE A 370 -13.50 41.52 7.37
N THR A 371 -12.25 41.92 7.56
CA THR A 371 -11.12 41.44 6.76
C THR A 371 -10.09 40.80 7.69
N ILE A 372 -9.65 39.59 7.34
CA ILE A 372 -8.66 38.82 8.11
C ILE A 372 -7.49 38.51 7.17
N THR A 373 -6.32 39.02 7.54
CA THR A 373 -5.07 38.87 6.80
C THR A 373 -4.20 37.76 7.41
N ASN A 374 -3.14 37.37 6.69
CA ASN A 374 -2.13 36.41 7.16
C ASN A 374 -2.75 35.14 7.77
N LEU A 375 -3.66 34.51 7.00
CA LEU A 375 -4.45 33.39 7.49
C LEU A 375 -3.59 32.21 7.96
N THR A 376 -4.02 31.55 9.03
CA THR A 376 -3.43 30.30 9.54
C THR A 376 -4.51 29.22 9.60
N LEU A 377 -4.11 27.97 9.79
CA LEU A 377 -5.07 26.85 9.91
C LEU A 377 -6.11 27.09 11.03
N LEU A 378 -5.74 27.81 12.09
CA LEU A 378 -6.60 28.12 13.25
C LEU A 378 -7.75 29.10 12.92
N HIS A 379 -7.67 29.79 11.79
CA HIS A 379 -8.74 30.69 11.33
C HIS A 379 -9.81 29.95 10.52
N SER A 380 -9.66 28.65 10.28
CA SER A 380 -10.71 27.82 9.69
C SER A 380 -11.88 27.69 10.65
N GLY A 381 -13.10 27.85 10.13
CA GLY A 381 -14.30 27.81 10.95
C GLY A 381 -15.46 28.57 10.33
N VAL A 382 -16.50 28.74 11.13
CA VAL A 382 -17.72 29.46 10.76
C VAL A 382 -17.74 30.82 11.42
N TYR A 383 -17.91 31.86 10.61
CA TYR A 383 -18.02 33.25 11.00
C TYR A 383 -19.50 33.66 10.94
N THR A 384 -20.02 34.23 12.02
CA THR A 384 -21.32 34.90 12.03
C THR A 384 -21.19 36.30 12.56
N ILE A 385 -22.15 37.14 12.23
CA ILE A 385 -22.15 38.55 12.58
C ILE A 385 -23.40 38.88 13.39
N ASP A 386 -23.22 39.57 14.50
CA ASP A 386 -24.27 40.24 15.25
C ASP A 386 -24.20 41.74 14.96
N ILE A 387 -25.33 42.34 14.62
CA ILE A 387 -25.46 43.78 14.40
C ILE A 387 -26.55 44.30 15.34
N ASN A 388 -26.25 45.35 16.12
CA ASN A 388 -27.17 45.95 17.08
C ASN A 388 -27.81 44.90 18.00
N SER A 389 -26.97 43.98 18.51
CA SER A 389 -27.36 42.86 19.38
C SER A 389 -28.30 41.82 18.74
N LYS A 390 -28.37 41.76 17.40
CA LYS A 390 -29.12 40.75 16.66
C LYS A 390 -28.19 39.95 15.74
N GLU A 391 -28.13 38.64 15.95
CA GLU A 391 -27.40 37.73 15.04
C GLU A 391 -28.09 37.71 13.67
N GLN A 392 -27.30 37.94 12.63
CA GLN A 392 -27.80 37.90 11.25
C GLN A 392 -27.88 36.44 10.77
N GLU A 393 -28.80 36.15 9.85
CA GLU A 393 -28.95 34.80 9.29
C GLU A 393 -27.73 34.35 8.47
N GLN A 394 -26.96 35.31 7.96
CA GLN A 394 -25.79 35.04 7.13
C GLN A 394 -24.64 34.45 7.95
N ARG A 395 -24.06 33.40 7.40
CA ARG A 395 -22.92 32.68 7.97
C ARG A 395 -21.89 32.49 6.87
N PHE A 396 -20.63 32.64 7.21
CA PHE A 396 -19.52 32.49 6.27
C PHE A 396 -18.63 31.38 6.77
N THR A 397 -18.19 30.47 5.90
CA THR A 397 -17.34 29.35 6.30
C THR A 397 -16.00 29.46 5.59
N LEU A 398 -14.92 29.50 6.37
CA LEU A 398 -13.55 29.53 5.86
C LEU A 398 -12.88 28.18 6.08
N LYS A 399 -12.22 27.68 5.04
CA LYS A 399 -11.21 26.62 5.16
C LYS A 399 -9.86 27.19 4.77
N VAL A 400 -8.90 27.13 5.68
CA VAL A 400 -7.52 27.50 5.40
C VAL A 400 -6.71 26.22 5.22
N GLU A 401 -5.99 26.12 4.09
CA GLU A 401 -5.14 24.98 3.78
C GLU A 401 -3.68 25.38 3.60
N LYS A 402 -2.77 24.45 3.88
CA LYS A 402 -1.37 24.62 3.49
C LYS A 402 -1.23 24.34 1.99
N PRO A 403 -0.42 25.11 1.25
CA PRO A 403 -0.01 24.71 -0.08
C PRO A 403 0.66 23.33 -0.03
N VAL A 404 0.39 22.50 -1.04
CA VAL A 404 1.04 21.19 -1.16
C VAL A 404 2.54 21.37 -1.34
N PRO A 405 3.36 20.51 -0.73
CA PRO A 405 4.80 20.51 -0.98
C PRO A 405 5.09 20.01 -2.39
N LYS A 406 6.32 20.23 -2.87
CA LYS A 406 6.77 19.57 -4.09
C LYS A 406 6.86 18.05 -3.81
N PRO A 407 6.16 17.19 -4.56
CA PRO A 407 6.23 15.75 -4.32
C PRO A 407 7.59 15.16 -4.73
N GLU A 408 8.02 14.15 -4.00
CA GLU A 408 9.14 13.28 -4.36
C GLU A 408 8.63 11.88 -4.69
N ILE A 409 9.17 11.29 -5.76
CA ILE A 409 8.86 9.93 -6.19
C ILE A 409 9.85 8.95 -5.58
N GLU A 410 9.34 7.95 -4.86
CA GLU A 410 10.13 6.82 -4.39
C GLU A 410 10.10 5.67 -5.39
N ILE A 411 11.24 4.99 -5.52
CA ILE A 411 11.44 3.90 -6.46
C ILE A 411 11.58 2.60 -5.68
N GLU A 412 10.64 1.68 -5.86
CA GLU A 412 10.64 0.35 -5.28
C GLU A 412 10.93 -0.68 -6.38
N ARG A 413 12.00 -1.46 -6.21
CA ARG A 413 12.44 -2.45 -7.21
C ARG A 413 11.68 -3.75 -7.03
N SER A 414 11.18 -4.30 -8.14
CA SER A 414 10.58 -5.63 -8.19
C SER A 414 11.64 -6.74 -8.24
N SER A 415 11.23 -7.98 -7.97
CA SER A 415 12.01 -9.19 -8.28
C SER A 415 12.24 -9.36 -9.78
N ASN A 416 11.34 -8.81 -10.62
CA ASN A 416 11.53 -8.71 -12.05
C ASN A 416 12.38 -7.46 -12.39
N PRO A 417 13.56 -7.60 -13.02
CA PRO A 417 14.44 -6.48 -13.34
C PRO A 417 13.89 -5.51 -14.40
N ASP A 418 12.85 -5.90 -15.14
CA ASP A 418 12.17 -5.06 -16.13
C ASP A 418 10.89 -4.40 -15.58
N VAL A 419 10.62 -4.53 -14.28
CA VAL A 419 9.47 -3.90 -13.59
C VAL A 419 9.95 -3.11 -12.37
N VAL A 420 9.45 -1.88 -12.22
CA VAL A 420 9.64 -1.05 -11.01
C VAL A 420 8.32 -0.43 -10.57
N PHE A 421 8.16 -0.23 -9.27
CA PHE A 421 7.02 0.48 -8.71
C PHE A 421 7.47 1.90 -8.35
N LEU A 422 6.72 2.89 -8.81
CA LEU A 422 6.92 4.28 -8.42
C LEU A 422 5.83 4.67 -7.43
N ARG A 423 6.24 5.34 -6.35
CA ARG A 423 5.34 5.72 -5.26
C ARG A 423 5.44 7.21 -4.97
N CYS A 424 4.29 7.84 -4.73
CA CYS A 424 4.21 9.23 -4.32
C CYS A 424 3.50 9.32 -2.96
N ARG A 425 4.22 9.65 -1.88
CA ARG A 425 3.76 9.51 -0.48
C ARG A 425 2.98 10.71 0.06
N TYR A 426 1.79 10.95 -0.46
CA TYR A 426 0.98 12.10 -0.05
C TYR A 426 -0.49 11.72 0.17
N ASN A 427 -1.17 12.52 0.98
CA ASN A 427 -2.59 12.29 1.32
C ASN A 427 -3.52 13.09 0.40
N GLU A 428 -2.98 14.09 -0.29
CA GLU A 428 -3.69 14.92 -1.24
C GLU A 428 -4.02 14.17 -2.54
N THR A 429 -4.75 14.81 -3.44
CA THR A 429 -5.05 14.20 -4.74
C THR A 429 -3.75 14.02 -5.52
N ILE A 430 -3.43 12.77 -5.87
CA ILE A 430 -2.25 12.41 -6.67
C ILE A 430 -2.70 12.21 -8.12
N ILE A 431 -1.94 12.80 -9.05
CA ILE A 431 -2.14 12.66 -10.48
C ILE A 431 -0.81 12.22 -11.10
N TRP A 432 -0.76 10.99 -11.60
CA TRP A 432 0.39 10.45 -12.33
C TRP A 432 0.33 10.81 -13.80
N LYS A 433 1.45 11.26 -14.37
CA LYS A 433 1.58 11.51 -15.82
C LYS A 433 2.84 10.89 -16.39
N ASN A 434 2.76 10.41 -17.62
CA ASN A 434 3.91 9.99 -18.42
C ASN A 434 4.45 11.14 -19.30
N ALA A 435 5.52 10.87 -20.07
CA ALA A 435 6.12 11.83 -21.00
C ALA A 435 5.18 12.32 -22.10
N ALA A 436 4.14 11.56 -22.46
CA ALA A 436 3.11 11.95 -23.42
C ALA A 436 2.03 12.87 -22.80
N GLY A 437 2.06 13.08 -21.48
CA GLY A 437 1.07 13.86 -20.74
C GLY A 437 -0.20 13.08 -20.38
N GLU A 438 -0.22 11.77 -20.62
CA GLU A 438 -1.36 10.90 -20.32
C GLU A 438 -1.46 10.65 -18.82
N THR A 439 -2.67 10.75 -18.28
CA THR A 439 -2.93 10.44 -16.87
C THR A 439 -2.94 8.93 -16.66
N LEU A 440 -2.07 8.46 -15.78
CA LEU A 440 -1.98 7.04 -15.43
C LEU A 440 -2.88 6.75 -14.23
N LYS A 441 -3.58 5.61 -14.29
CA LYS A 441 -4.38 5.12 -13.17
C LYS A 441 -3.43 4.47 -12.17
N GLY A 442 -3.19 5.13 -11.04
CA GLY A 442 -2.46 4.52 -9.95
C GLY A 442 -3.36 3.58 -9.15
N PHE A 443 -2.73 2.82 -8.28
CA PHE A 443 -3.40 1.98 -7.29
C PHE A 443 -2.98 2.46 -5.90
N LYS A 444 -3.95 2.49 -5.00
CA LYS A 444 -3.72 2.79 -3.59
C LYS A 444 -3.43 1.49 -2.88
N ASP A 445 -2.42 1.52 -2.02
CA ASP A 445 -2.10 0.41 -1.13
C ASP A 445 -2.31 0.85 0.34
N HIS A 446 -2.02 -0.01 1.31
CA HIS A 446 -2.12 0.27 2.76
C HIS A 446 -1.09 1.30 3.28
N LEU A 447 -0.22 1.77 2.40
CA LEU A 447 0.88 2.68 2.64
C LEU A 447 0.51 4.06 2.08
N LYS A 448 0.75 5.15 2.83
CA LYS A 448 0.43 6.52 2.39
C LYS A 448 0.92 6.79 0.97
N GLY A 449 0.04 7.30 0.12
CA GLY A 449 0.34 7.62 -1.28
C GLY A 449 -0.38 6.75 -2.31
N GLU A 450 0.05 6.90 -3.55
CA GLU A 450 -0.43 6.14 -4.70
C GLU A 450 0.76 5.59 -5.49
N PHE A 451 0.59 4.38 -6.04
CA PHE A 451 1.59 3.65 -6.78
C PHE A 451 1.25 3.55 -8.26
N ILE A 452 2.27 3.50 -9.10
CA ILE A 452 2.16 3.03 -10.48
C ILE A 452 3.20 1.94 -10.74
N THR A 453 2.82 0.98 -11.59
CA THR A 453 3.74 -0.04 -12.11
C THR A 453 4.32 0.47 -13.42
N VAL A 454 5.65 0.48 -13.51
CA VAL A 454 6.38 0.86 -14.72
C VAL A 454 7.13 -0.35 -15.25
N GLU A 455 6.86 -0.70 -16.51
CA GLU A 455 7.56 -1.73 -17.25
C GLU A 455 8.56 -1.09 -18.21
N LYS A 456 9.69 -1.76 -18.45
CA LYS A 456 10.75 -1.26 -19.33
C LYS A 456 10.32 -1.24 -20.80
N GLN A 457 10.30 -0.06 -21.41
CA GLN A 457 9.91 0.17 -22.80
C GLN A 457 11.10 0.44 -23.74
N ARG A 458 12.32 0.47 -23.19
CA ARG A 458 13.58 0.76 -23.90
C ARG A 458 13.64 2.16 -24.51
N ASN A 459 12.89 3.11 -23.94
CA ASN A 459 12.96 4.51 -24.35
C ASN A 459 13.56 5.36 -23.21
N PRO A 460 14.85 5.75 -23.29
CA PRO A 460 15.51 6.46 -22.20
C PRO A 460 14.94 7.85 -21.91
N GLU A 461 14.20 8.45 -22.85
CA GLU A 461 13.54 9.75 -22.68
C GLU A 461 12.13 9.64 -22.10
N ASN A 462 11.60 8.43 -21.94
CA ASN A 462 10.34 8.23 -21.25
C ASN A 462 10.51 8.55 -19.75
N PHE A 463 9.56 9.28 -19.17
CA PHE A 463 9.61 9.71 -17.78
C PHE A 463 8.23 9.75 -17.15
N TYR A 464 8.23 9.75 -15.82
CA TYR A 464 7.03 9.77 -15.01
C TYR A 464 7.09 10.91 -14.01
N THR A 465 5.95 11.56 -13.78
CA THR A 465 5.79 12.63 -12.79
C THR A 465 4.59 12.36 -11.90
N CYS A 466 4.69 12.77 -10.64
CA CYS A 466 3.60 12.80 -9.69
C CYS A 466 3.21 14.26 -9.47
N THR A 467 1.94 14.60 -9.62
CA THR A 467 1.40 15.91 -9.29
C THR A 467 0.49 15.80 -8.07
N LEU A 468 0.78 16.59 -7.03
CA LEU A 468 -0.12 16.78 -5.90
C LEU A 468 -1.02 17.96 -6.16
N LYS A 469 -2.28 17.80 -5.78
CA LYS A 469 -3.28 18.84 -5.89
C LYS A 469 -4.17 18.87 -4.66
N ASN A 470 -4.35 20.08 -4.14
CA ASN A 470 -5.44 20.42 -3.23
C ASN A 470 -6.20 21.65 -3.76
N ASP A 471 -7.14 22.16 -2.97
CA ASP A 471 -8.02 23.26 -3.38
C ASP A 471 -7.27 24.58 -3.57
N VAL A 472 -6.07 24.73 -2.98
CA VAL A 472 -5.31 25.99 -2.96
C VAL A 472 -4.02 25.95 -3.78
N SER A 473 -3.56 24.79 -4.22
CA SER A 473 -2.27 24.65 -4.89
C SER A 473 -2.11 23.33 -5.65
N GLU A 474 -1.24 23.37 -6.65
CA GLU A 474 -0.85 22.21 -7.46
C GLU A 474 0.68 22.23 -7.63
N LYS A 475 1.35 21.10 -7.35
CA LYS A 475 2.80 20.95 -7.49
C LYS A 475 3.16 19.60 -8.09
N THR A 476 4.10 19.63 -9.02
CA THR A 476 4.59 18.44 -9.74
C THR A 476 6.02 18.08 -9.30
N SER A 477 6.29 16.78 -9.23
CA SER A 477 7.60 16.24 -8.89
C SER A 477 8.62 16.53 -9.99
N ASP A 478 9.90 16.34 -9.67
CA ASP A 478 10.88 16.18 -10.74
C ASP A 478 10.58 14.91 -11.55
N PRO A 479 10.87 14.90 -12.86
CA PRO A 479 10.65 13.73 -13.71
C PRO A 479 11.62 12.61 -13.36
N VAL A 480 11.10 11.38 -13.26
CA VAL A 480 11.91 10.17 -13.11
C VAL A 480 11.99 9.47 -14.45
N TYR A 481 13.18 9.42 -15.06
CA TYR A 481 13.39 8.87 -16.39
C TYR A 481 13.63 7.35 -16.37
N GLU A 482 13.22 6.68 -17.45
CA GLU A 482 13.42 5.23 -17.64
C GLU A 482 14.91 4.84 -17.55
N ARG A 483 15.83 5.71 -18.03
CA ARG A 483 17.29 5.51 -17.92
C ARG A 483 17.79 5.35 -16.48
N ASP A 484 17.11 5.98 -15.51
CA ASP A 484 17.49 5.95 -14.09
C ASP A 484 16.84 4.76 -13.37
N LEU A 485 15.67 4.34 -13.85
CA LEU A 485 14.92 3.19 -13.34
C LEU A 485 15.58 1.85 -13.69
N PHE A 486 15.93 1.68 -14.96
CA PHE A 486 16.45 0.41 -15.50
C PHE A 486 17.90 0.55 -15.92
N LYS A 487 18.83 0.34 -14.98
CA LYS A 487 20.26 0.28 -15.31
C LYS A 487 20.50 -0.87 -16.29
N GLY A 488 21.06 -0.54 -17.46
CA GLY A 488 21.37 -1.51 -18.50
C GLY A 488 22.34 -2.59 -18.00
N SER A 489 21.93 -3.85 -18.14
CA SER A 489 22.84 -4.99 -18.09
C SER A 489 23.93 -4.79 -19.15
N ASN A 490 25.14 -4.46 -18.70
CA ASN A 490 26.49 -4.66 -19.28
C ASN A 490 26.65 -5.00 -20.79
N GLY A 491 25.82 -4.46 -21.68
CA GLY A 491 25.90 -4.71 -23.13
C GLY A 491 27.22 -4.24 -23.74
N GLY A 492 27.83 -3.20 -23.16
CA GLY A 492 29.16 -2.73 -23.55
C GLY A 492 30.30 -3.70 -23.17
N LEU A 493 30.18 -4.42 -22.05
CA LEU A 493 31.17 -5.44 -21.63
C LEU A 493 31.08 -6.66 -22.55
N ILE A 494 29.87 -7.08 -22.93
CA ILE A 494 29.67 -8.21 -23.84
C ILE A 494 30.16 -7.86 -25.26
N ALA A 495 29.86 -6.66 -25.76
CA ALA A 495 30.40 -6.18 -27.04
C ALA A 495 31.93 -6.07 -27.02
N GLY A 496 32.51 -5.58 -25.91
CA GLY A 496 33.96 -5.50 -25.72
C GLY A 496 34.65 -6.87 -25.70
N ILE A 497 34.05 -7.86 -25.02
CA ILE A 497 34.56 -9.24 -25.00
C ILE A 497 34.50 -9.87 -26.40
N ILE A 498 33.40 -9.66 -27.14
CA ILE A 498 33.26 -10.18 -28.51
C ILE A 498 34.32 -9.56 -29.43
N ILE A 499 34.55 -8.25 -29.36
CA ILE A 499 35.58 -7.56 -30.16
C ILE A 499 36.98 -8.09 -29.80
N LEU A 500 37.28 -8.27 -28.51
CA LEU A 500 38.56 -8.82 -28.05
C LEU A 500 38.78 -10.26 -28.57
N VAL A 501 37.74 -11.10 -28.54
CA VAL A 501 37.78 -12.47 -29.07
C VAL A 501 38.01 -12.48 -30.58
N ILE A 502 37.35 -11.59 -31.33
CA ILE A 502 37.57 -11.46 -32.78
C ILE A 502 39.01 -11.04 -33.08
N ILE A 503 39.56 -10.07 -32.33
CA ILE A 503 40.95 -9.63 -32.47
C ILE A 503 41.92 -10.78 -32.18
N LEU A 504 41.67 -11.58 -31.14
CA LEU A 504 42.48 -12.76 -30.81
C LEU A 504 42.42 -13.84 -31.90
N ILE A 505 41.25 -14.10 -32.48
CA ILE A 505 41.11 -15.06 -33.58
C ILE A 505 41.90 -14.59 -34.81
N VAL A 506 41.81 -13.30 -35.16
CA VAL A 506 42.59 -12.73 -36.28
C VAL A 506 44.09 -12.83 -36.01
N ALA A 507 44.55 -12.53 -34.79
CA ALA A 507 45.95 -12.66 -34.41
C ALA A 507 46.44 -14.12 -34.49
N ILE A 508 45.64 -15.10 -34.05
CA ILE A 508 45.95 -16.52 -34.19
C ILE A 508 46.03 -16.92 -35.67
N LEU A 509 45.09 -16.49 -36.50
CA LEU A 509 45.11 -16.78 -37.94
C LEU A 509 46.35 -16.19 -38.63
N ILE A 510 46.75 -14.96 -38.28
CA ILE A 510 47.99 -14.34 -38.76
C ILE A 510 49.20 -15.12 -38.27
N CYS A 511 49.24 -15.52 -37.00
CA CYS A 511 50.35 -16.28 -36.44
C CYS A 511 50.48 -17.67 -37.09
N VAL A 512 49.36 -18.34 -37.35
CA VAL A 512 49.30 -19.61 -38.09
C VAL A 512 49.76 -19.41 -39.54
N TYR A 513 49.35 -18.34 -40.22
CA TYR A 513 49.83 -18.01 -41.56
C TYR A 513 51.35 -17.80 -41.59
N LEU A 514 51.89 -17.01 -40.66
CA LEU A 514 53.34 -16.76 -40.54
C LEU A 514 54.14 -18.01 -40.16
N LEU A 515 53.55 -18.98 -39.47
CA LEU A 515 54.17 -20.27 -39.15
C LEU A 515 54.05 -21.29 -40.30
N LEU A 516 52.98 -21.23 -41.08
CA LEU A 516 52.75 -22.09 -42.24
C LEU A 516 53.50 -21.62 -43.47
N GLU A 517 53.75 -20.33 -43.65
CA GLU A 517 54.51 -19.76 -44.77
C GLU A 517 55.94 -20.35 -44.89
N PRO A 518 56.76 -20.44 -43.82
CA PRO A 518 58.07 -21.08 -43.90
C PRO A 518 57.99 -22.61 -44.07
N VAL A 519 56.92 -23.26 -43.59
CA VAL A 519 56.70 -24.70 -43.81
C VAL A 519 56.28 -24.97 -45.26
N TYR A 520 55.34 -24.20 -45.81
CA TYR A 520 54.90 -24.24 -47.20
C TYR A 520 56.07 -23.95 -48.14
N ASN A 521 56.87 -22.91 -47.86
CA ASN A 521 58.05 -22.56 -48.64
C ASN A 521 59.19 -23.58 -48.51
N ARG A 522 59.34 -24.27 -47.36
CA ARG A 522 60.29 -25.40 -47.21
C ARG A 522 59.82 -26.65 -47.94
N VAL A 523 58.52 -26.99 -47.87
CA VAL A 523 57.94 -28.14 -48.57
C VAL A 523 58.08 -27.96 -50.09
N ASN A 524 57.86 -26.74 -50.61
CA ASN A 524 58.05 -26.43 -52.03
C ASN A 524 59.52 -26.44 -52.48
N LYS A 525 60.49 -26.21 -51.58
CA LYS A 525 61.93 -26.27 -51.90
C LYS A 525 62.57 -27.65 -51.74
N ILE A 526 61.95 -28.57 -51.02
CA ILE A 526 62.51 -29.91 -50.74
C ILE A 526 61.99 -30.98 -51.72
N CYS A 527 60.96 -30.68 -52.53
CA CYS A 527 60.43 -31.61 -53.54
C CYS A 527 60.09 -30.91 -54.88
N PRO A 528 61.00 -30.87 -55.87
CA PRO A 528 60.64 -30.54 -57.27
C PRO A 528 59.67 -31.58 -57.89
N CYS A 529 59.43 -32.70 -57.21
CA CYS A 529 58.66 -33.84 -57.70
C CYS A 529 57.18 -33.81 -57.29
N LEU A 530 56.74 -32.88 -56.42
CA LEU A 530 55.34 -32.79 -55.99
C LEU A 530 54.47 -31.99 -56.98
N GLN A 531 55.07 -31.08 -57.76
CA GLN A 531 54.39 -30.40 -58.87
C GLN A 531 53.96 -31.41 -59.96
N ALA A 532 54.79 -32.42 -60.24
CA ALA A 532 54.49 -33.46 -61.22
C ALA A 532 53.41 -34.46 -60.76
N LEU A 533 53.20 -34.61 -59.44
CA LEU A 533 52.13 -35.45 -58.89
C LEU A 533 50.79 -34.70 -58.86
N LEU A 534 50.80 -33.39 -58.62
CA LEU A 534 49.61 -32.53 -58.68
C LEU A 534 49.12 -32.30 -60.13
N ASP A 535 50.02 -32.23 -61.12
CA ASP A 535 49.63 -32.19 -62.54
C ASP A 535 48.98 -33.51 -63.02
N ARG A 536 49.40 -34.67 -62.48
CA ARG A 536 48.71 -35.94 -62.74
C ARG A 536 47.34 -36.05 -62.05
N ILE A 537 47.16 -35.44 -60.88
CA ILE A 537 45.84 -35.33 -60.22
C ILE A 537 44.95 -34.32 -60.96
N GLY A 538 45.51 -33.24 -61.52
CA GLY A 538 44.85 -32.30 -62.42
C GLY A 538 44.32 -32.95 -63.71
N CYS A 539 45.08 -33.89 -64.29
CA CYS A 539 44.63 -34.67 -65.44
C CYS A 539 43.51 -35.68 -65.10
N CYS A 540 43.48 -36.22 -63.88
CA CYS A 540 42.39 -37.10 -63.41
C CYS A 540 41.13 -36.34 -62.97
N THR A 541 41.25 -35.07 -62.54
CA THR A 541 40.08 -34.23 -62.21
C THR A 541 39.48 -33.53 -63.43
N LYS A 542 40.26 -33.27 -64.50
CA LYS A 542 39.72 -32.78 -65.77
C LYS A 542 38.82 -33.83 -66.46
N ARG A 543 39.16 -35.13 -66.35
CA ARG A 543 38.32 -36.22 -66.87
C ARG A 543 37.08 -36.53 -66.00
N ARG A 544 37.02 -36.06 -64.74
CA ARG A 544 35.83 -36.16 -63.85
C ARG A 544 34.86 -34.98 -64.01
N LYS A 545 35.31 -33.82 -64.52
CA LYS A 545 34.42 -32.69 -64.86
C LYS A 545 33.72 -32.84 -66.22
N GLU A 546 34.25 -33.64 -67.15
CA GLU A 546 33.55 -33.95 -68.43
C GLU A 546 32.53 -35.11 -68.33
N TYR A 547 32.54 -35.90 -67.24
CA TYR A 547 31.50 -36.93 -67.00
C TYR A 547 30.35 -36.44 -66.10
N ASN A 548 30.51 -35.32 -65.39
CA ASN A 548 29.47 -34.71 -64.54
C ASN A 548 28.85 -33.43 -65.14
N LEU A 549 29.24 -33.05 -66.37
CA LEU A 549 28.56 -32.03 -67.18
C LEU A 549 27.74 -32.65 -68.34
N ALA A 550 27.49 -33.97 -68.28
CA ALA A 550 26.68 -34.73 -69.23
C ALA A 550 25.58 -35.58 -68.53
N SER A 551 25.18 -35.20 -67.31
CA SER A 551 24.14 -35.88 -66.52
C SER A 551 23.21 -34.90 -65.76
N THR A 552 23.10 -33.66 -66.23
CA THR A 552 22.07 -32.70 -65.80
C THR A 552 21.54 -31.93 -67.01
N ASP A 553 21.16 -32.68 -68.05
CA ASP A 553 20.17 -32.28 -69.04
C ASP A 553 19.05 -33.32 -68.95
N ASN A 554 18.12 -33.10 -68.01
CA ASN A 554 16.76 -33.66 -67.98
C ASN A 554 16.07 -33.19 -66.69
N GLU A 555 15.41 -32.04 -66.74
CA GLU A 555 14.10 -31.77 -66.14
C GLU A 555 13.79 -30.27 -66.24
N MET A 556 13.17 -29.88 -67.35
CA MET A 556 12.40 -28.64 -67.44
C MET A 556 11.19 -28.93 -68.33
N GLY A 557 9.99 -28.95 -67.73
CA GLY A 557 8.75 -29.14 -68.49
C GLY A 557 7.46 -29.00 -67.68
N SER A 558 6.74 -27.90 -67.95
CA SER A 558 5.27 -27.70 -67.84
C SER A 558 4.65 -27.73 -66.43
N GLY A 559 3.77 -26.82 -66.00
CA GLY A 559 2.58 -26.20 -66.63
C GLY A 559 1.33 -26.75 -65.91
N SER A 560 0.23 -26.06 -65.59
CA SER A 560 -0.33 -24.73 -65.93
C SER A 560 -1.70 -24.53 -65.24
N SER A 561 -2.10 -23.26 -65.03
CA SER A 561 -3.48 -22.70 -64.94
C SER A 561 -4.33 -23.03 -63.69
N SER A 562 -5.25 -22.19 -63.17
CA SER A 562 -6.01 -21.05 -63.73
C SER A 562 -6.69 -20.19 -62.64
N GLN A 563 -6.88 -18.89 -62.98
CA GLN A 563 -7.98 -17.92 -62.66
C GLN A 563 -8.39 -17.59 -61.19
N GLY A 564 -8.70 -16.33 -60.82
CA GLY A 564 -8.78 -15.07 -61.59
C GLY A 564 -9.19 -13.84 -60.74
N GLN A 565 -8.99 -12.65 -61.34
CA GLN A 565 -9.70 -11.34 -61.24
C GLN A 565 -9.97 -10.70 -59.85
N LYS A 566 -9.87 -9.38 -59.60
CA LYS A 566 -9.92 -8.17 -60.46
C LYS A 566 -9.53 -6.91 -59.64
N SER A 567 -8.96 -5.88 -60.31
CA SER A 567 -9.03 -4.38 -60.12
C SER A 567 -8.86 -3.77 -58.70
N GLY A 568 -8.08 -2.73 -58.40
CA GLY A 568 -7.58 -1.59 -59.17
C GLY A 568 -8.54 -0.38 -59.10
N GLU A 569 -8.31 0.62 -58.23
CA GLU A 569 -8.53 2.07 -58.46
C GLU A 569 -8.06 2.99 -57.30
N GLU A 570 -7.81 4.25 -57.64
CA GLU A 570 -7.18 5.37 -56.91
C GLU A 570 -8.14 6.16 -55.95
N THR A 571 -7.57 6.88 -54.96
CA THR A 571 -7.92 8.20 -54.29
C THR A 571 -9.38 8.74 -54.14
N PRO A 572 -9.68 9.84 -53.39
CA PRO A 572 -9.18 10.41 -52.10
C PRO A 572 -10.30 10.93 -51.12
N ALA A 573 -9.90 11.41 -49.93
CA ALA A 573 -10.42 12.54 -49.12
C ALA A 573 -11.88 12.66 -48.54
N LEU A 574 -11.92 13.40 -47.41
CA LEU A 574 -13.00 14.15 -46.70
C LEU A 574 -13.80 13.52 -45.53
N ALA A 575 -13.61 14.16 -44.37
CA ALA A 575 -14.57 14.76 -43.42
C ALA A 575 -15.81 13.98 -42.94
N GLU A 576 -15.89 13.79 -41.62
CA GLU A 576 -16.73 14.59 -40.70
C GLU A 576 -16.05 14.69 -39.32
#